data_AF-A0A1Q8QR87-F1
#
_entry.id   AF-A0A1Q8QR87-F1
#
_cell.length_a   1.000
_cell.length_b   1.000
_cell.length_c   1.000
_cell.angle_alpha   90.00
_cell.angle_beta   90.00
_cell.angle_gamma   90.00
#
_symmetry.space_group_name_H-M   'P 1'
#
loop_
_entity.id
_entity.type
_entity.pdbx_description
1 polymer ?
#
loop_
_entity_poly.entity_id
_entity_poly.type
_entity_poly.pdbx_seq_one_letter_code
_entity_poly.pdbx_strand_id
1 'polypeptide(L)'
;MSICHACGQEKKTADSCGGKIIFVGGLPFDRITFGHEHGDRWQEFDRCPECGVARGGLHHPGCDLEQCPRCGRQYITCDCVGGSDDVTNSVAAALHHAGEEGGRHE
;
A
#
# COMPACT_ATOMS: atom_id res chain seq x y z
N MET A 1 4.32 5.36 28.85
CA MET A 1 4.40 4.06 28.13
C MET A 1 3.15 3.92 27.28
N SER A 2 3.29 3.60 26.00
CA SER A 2 2.16 3.48 25.07
C SER A 2 2.17 2.08 24.46
N ILE A 3 1.29 1.22 24.94
CA ILE A 3 1.13 -0.15 24.42
C ILE A 3 0.37 -0.10 23.09
N CYS A 4 0.84 -0.85 22.10
CA CYS A 4 0.12 -1.02 20.86
C CYS A 4 -1.04 -2.00 21.08
N HIS A 5 -2.27 -1.57 20.80
CA HIS A 5 -3.44 -2.46 20.92
C HIS A 5 -3.42 -3.62 19.91
N ALA A 6 -2.71 -3.48 18.79
CA ALA A 6 -2.68 -4.52 17.76
C ALA A 6 -1.71 -5.67 18.07
N CYS A 7 -0.57 -5.41 18.71
CA CYS A 7 0.41 -6.47 19.05
C CYS A 7 0.62 -6.68 20.55
N GLY A 8 0.06 -5.84 21.42
CA GLY A 8 0.23 -5.92 22.87
C GLY A 8 1.62 -5.54 23.38
N GLN A 9 2.53 -5.12 22.50
CA GLN A 9 3.90 -4.72 22.87
C GLN A 9 4.02 -3.20 23.05
N GLU A 10 5.07 -2.78 23.74
CA GLU A 10 5.41 -1.37 23.87
C GLU A 10 5.91 -0.81 22.53
N LYS A 11 5.25 0.25 22.03
CA LYS A 11 5.49 0.78 20.68
C LYS A 11 6.95 1.13 20.40
N LYS A 12 7.65 1.72 21.37
CA LYS A 12 9.00 2.26 21.17
C LYS A 12 10.10 1.19 21.17
N THR A 13 9.81 0.00 21.70
CA THR A 13 10.83 -1.03 21.93
C THR A 13 10.56 -2.31 21.13
N ALA A 14 9.33 -2.54 20.69
CA ALA A 14 8.99 -3.65 19.81
C ALA A 14 9.83 -3.61 18.51
N ASP A 15 10.43 -4.74 18.13
CA ASP A 15 11.17 -4.86 16.86
C ASP A 15 10.24 -4.91 15.65
N SER A 16 9.00 -5.39 15.83
CA SER A 16 7.98 -5.45 14.80
C SER A 16 6.59 -5.47 15.44
N CYS A 17 5.60 -4.91 14.75
CA CYS A 17 4.20 -5.16 15.04
C CYS A 17 3.74 -6.51 14.44
N GLY A 18 2.47 -6.86 14.67
CA GLY A 18 1.81 -8.04 14.10
C GLY A 18 0.80 -7.67 13.00
N GLY A 19 0.11 -8.69 12.47
CA GLY A 19 -0.88 -8.51 11.41
C GLY A 19 -0.23 -8.23 10.06
N LYS A 20 0.35 -9.26 9.44
CA LYS A 20 1.07 -9.18 8.16
C LYS A 20 0.17 -8.78 6.98
N ILE A 21 -1.09 -9.22 7.02
CA ILE A 21 -2.06 -9.01 5.95
C ILE A 21 -3.05 -7.92 6.34
N ILE A 22 -3.28 -6.98 5.43
CA ILE A 22 -4.33 -5.95 5.51
C ILE A 22 -5.23 -6.03 4.27
N PHE A 23 -6.47 -5.58 4.42
CA PHE A 23 -7.41 -5.51 3.31
C PHE A 23 -7.48 -4.08 2.80
N VAL A 24 -7.20 -3.89 1.51
CA VAL A 24 -7.24 -2.59 0.82
C VAL A 24 -8.19 -2.73 -0.36
N GLY A 25 -9.31 -2.00 -0.34
CA GLY A 25 -10.36 -2.15 -1.37
C GLY A 25 -10.91 -3.57 -1.45
N GLY A 26 -11.07 -4.25 -0.30
CA GLY A 26 -11.58 -5.63 -0.23
C GLY A 26 -10.58 -6.73 -0.60
N LEU A 27 -9.38 -6.39 -1.07
CA LEU A 27 -8.35 -7.36 -1.46
C LEU A 27 -7.26 -7.47 -0.37
N PRO A 28 -6.76 -8.68 -0.08
CA PRO A 28 -5.68 -8.89 0.89
C PRO A 28 -4.31 -8.50 0.30
N PHE A 29 -3.52 -7.77 1.08
CA PHE A 29 -2.14 -7.41 0.76
C PHE A 29 -1.21 -7.64 1.94
N ASP A 30 0.02 -8.06 1.65
CA ASP A 30 1.12 -8.00 2.61
C ASP A 30 1.48 -6.54 2.88
N ARG A 31 1.59 -6.18 4.17
CA ARG A 31 2.09 -4.87 4.58
C ARG A 31 3.56 -4.73 4.21
N ILE A 32 3.94 -3.49 3.92
CA ILE A 32 5.34 -3.15 3.65
C ILE A 32 6.04 -2.94 4.99
N THR A 33 7.18 -3.61 5.18
CA THR A 33 8.00 -3.47 6.38
C THR A 33 8.90 -2.24 6.32
N PHE A 34 9.32 -1.75 7.48
CA PHE A 34 10.20 -0.58 7.55
C PHE A 34 11.51 -0.83 6.80
N GLY A 35 11.85 0.07 5.88
CA GLY A 35 13.05 -0.03 5.04
C GLY A 35 12.87 -0.82 3.74
N HIS A 36 11.68 -1.37 3.47
CA HIS A 36 11.28 -1.92 2.16
C HIS A 36 10.21 -1.07 1.47
N GLU A 37 9.98 0.14 1.99
CA GLU A 37 9.09 1.14 1.45
C GLU A 37 9.62 1.69 0.12
N HIS A 38 8.71 2.18 -0.72
CA HIS A 38 9.07 2.84 -1.97
C HIS A 38 9.86 4.12 -1.67
N GLY A 39 11.08 4.18 -2.19
CA GLY A 39 12.00 5.30 -2.06
C GLY A 39 13.05 5.09 -0.96
N ASP A 40 14.24 5.62 -1.19
CA ASP A 40 15.42 5.29 -0.37
C ASP A 40 15.59 6.15 0.89
N ARG A 41 14.58 6.95 1.23
CA ARG A 41 14.68 8.06 2.18
C ARG A 41 14.94 7.65 3.63
N TRP A 42 14.66 6.39 3.96
CA TRP A 42 14.80 5.84 5.31
C TRP A 42 15.79 4.67 5.36
N GLN A 43 16.56 4.46 4.29
CA GLN A 43 17.46 3.32 4.18
C GLN A 43 18.67 3.41 5.14
N GLU A 44 18.96 4.57 5.73
CA GLU A 44 20.06 4.72 6.69
C GLU A 44 19.64 4.50 8.15
N PHE A 45 18.34 4.37 8.42
CA PHE A 45 17.83 4.23 9.79
C PHE A 45 17.64 2.76 10.17
N ASP A 46 18.09 2.39 11.38
CA ASP A 46 17.87 1.06 11.96
C ASP A 46 16.46 0.89 12.53
N ARG A 47 15.82 1.99 12.93
CA ARG A 47 14.45 2.01 13.47
C ARG A 47 13.61 3.10 12.84
N CYS A 48 12.32 2.83 12.69
CA CYS A 48 11.35 3.80 12.19
C CYS A 48 11.27 5.00 13.15
N PRO A 49 11.51 6.23 12.67
CA PRO A 49 11.49 7.42 13.54
C PRO A 49 10.09 7.71 14.11
N GLU A 50 9.02 7.31 13.41
CA GLU A 50 7.64 7.58 13.82
C GLU A 50 7.11 6.54 14.83
N CYS A 51 7.32 5.25 14.55
CA CYS A 51 6.72 4.18 15.37
C CYS A 51 7.73 3.33 16.15
N GLY A 52 9.02 3.42 15.88
CA GLY A 52 10.08 2.77 16.66
C GLY A 52 10.42 1.33 16.31
N VAL A 53 9.72 0.70 15.35
CA VAL A 53 10.01 -0.68 14.92
C VAL A 53 11.37 -0.79 14.25
N ALA A 54 12.01 -1.95 14.36
CA ALA A 54 13.29 -2.22 13.71
C ALA A 54 13.13 -2.36 12.20
N ARG A 55 14.23 -2.19 11.46
CA ARG A 55 14.28 -2.43 10.03
C ARG A 55 13.86 -3.86 9.69
N GLY A 56 13.01 -4.00 8.67
CA GLY A 56 12.37 -5.25 8.32
C GLY A 56 11.17 -5.62 9.20
N GLY A 57 10.89 -4.85 10.26
CA GLY A 57 9.70 -4.99 11.09
C GLY A 57 8.46 -4.38 10.45
N LEU A 58 7.29 -4.91 10.82
CA LEU A 58 5.99 -4.34 10.47
C LEU A 58 5.71 -3.11 11.32
N HIS A 59 5.25 -2.02 10.70
CA HIS A 59 4.89 -0.79 11.39
C HIS A 59 3.76 -0.99 12.41
N HIS A 60 3.67 -0.14 13.43
CA HIS A 60 2.48 -0.07 14.26
C HIS A 60 1.32 0.63 13.53
N PRO A 61 0.05 0.23 13.74
CA PRO A 61 -1.08 0.92 13.14
C PRO A 61 -1.09 2.40 13.47
N GLY A 62 -1.31 3.22 12.44
CA GLY A 62 -1.27 4.69 12.55
C GLY A 62 0.12 5.31 12.33
N CYS A 63 1.12 4.54 11.91
CA CYS A 63 2.44 5.07 11.57
C CYS A 63 2.36 5.95 10.31
N ASP A 64 2.87 7.18 10.39
CA ASP A 64 2.93 8.12 9.27
C ASP A 64 3.88 7.69 8.13
N LEU A 65 4.84 6.80 8.40
CA LEU A 65 5.72 6.27 7.35
C LEU A 65 5.13 5.07 6.63
N GLU A 66 4.23 4.33 7.28
CA GLU A 66 3.69 3.11 6.70
C GLU A 66 3.02 3.39 5.35
N GLN A 67 3.50 2.72 4.31
CA GLN A 67 2.97 2.84 2.97
C GLN A 67 1.87 1.82 2.68
N CYS A 68 0.88 2.25 1.89
CA CYS A 68 -0.15 1.40 1.34
C CYS A 68 0.47 0.41 0.34
N PRO A 69 0.32 -0.91 0.53
CA PRO A 69 0.89 -1.91 -0.37
C PRO A 69 0.27 -1.89 -1.78
N ARG A 70 -0.89 -1.25 -1.95
CA ARG A 70 -1.56 -1.12 -3.26
C ARG A 70 -0.99 0.03 -4.11
N CYS A 71 -0.65 1.17 -3.51
CA CYS A 71 -0.29 2.38 -4.26
C CYS A 71 1.00 3.09 -3.81
N GLY A 72 1.68 2.60 -2.77
CA GLY A 72 2.93 3.17 -2.25
C GLY A 72 2.80 4.52 -1.53
N ARG A 73 1.60 5.14 -1.49
CA ARG A 73 1.34 6.35 -0.69
C ARG A 73 1.16 6.02 0.79
N GLN A 74 1.23 7.02 1.66
CA GLN A 74 0.98 6.88 3.10
C GLN A 74 -0.35 6.15 3.38
N TYR A 75 -0.32 5.10 4.21
CA TYR A 75 -1.46 4.23 4.46
C TYR A 75 -2.60 4.93 5.20
N ILE A 76 -2.29 5.72 6.24
CA ILE A 76 -3.29 6.37 7.11
C ILE A 76 -4.16 7.41 6.38
N THR A 77 -3.67 7.96 5.27
CA THR A 77 -4.37 8.93 4.41
C THR A 77 -4.68 8.36 3.03
N CYS A 78 -4.52 7.04 2.85
CA CYS A 78 -4.70 6.40 1.57
C CYS A 78 -6.18 6.25 1.21
N ASP A 79 -6.56 6.71 0.02
CA ASP A 79 -7.93 6.57 -0.50
C ASP A 79 -8.30 5.13 -0.91
N CYS A 80 -7.31 4.23 -1.02
CA CYS A 80 -7.55 2.85 -1.45
C CYS A 80 -8.38 2.01 -0.47
N VAL A 81 -8.51 2.45 0.79
CA VAL A 81 -9.30 1.74 1.82
C VAL A 81 -10.80 2.04 1.71
N GLY A 82 -11.18 3.15 1.09
CA GLY A 82 -12.55 3.68 1.08
C GLY A 82 -13.40 3.25 -0.11
N GLY A 83 -13.09 2.09 -0.73
CA GLY A 83 -13.70 1.58 -1.95
C GLY A 83 -15.16 2.00 -2.15
N SER A 84 -15.36 3.06 -2.92
CA SER A 84 -16.54 3.19 -3.76
C SER A 84 -16.08 2.73 -5.12
N ASP A 85 -16.54 1.55 -5.47
CA ASP A 85 -16.21 0.84 -6.68
C ASP A 85 -16.50 1.71 -7.92
N ASP A 86 -15.48 2.31 -8.54
CA ASP A 86 -15.52 2.61 -9.98
C ASP A 86 -14.87 1.47 -10.76
N VAL A 87 -15.41 0.26 -10.55
CA VAL A 87 -15.30 -0.85 -11.51
C VAL A 87 -16.67 -1.01 -12.16
N THR A 88 -17.10 0.03 -12.88
CA THR A 88 -18.24 -0.07 -13.80
C THR A 88 -17.98 0.49 -15.19
N ASN A 89 -16.72 0.59 -15.65
CA ASN A 89 -16.51 0.70 -17.08
C ASN A 89 -15.18 0.14 -17.60
N SER A 90 -15.10 -1.18 -17.76
CA SER A 90 -14.09 -1.81 -18.65
C SER A 90 -14.73 -2.69 -19.72
N VAL A 91 -15.97 -2.39 -20.14
CA VAL A 91 -16.57 -2.99 -21.35
C VAL A 91 -16.74 -2.00 -22.51
N ALA A 92 -16.08 -0.83 -22.49
CA ALA A 92 -16.21 0.17 -23.56
C ALA A 92 -14.90 0.54 -24.29
N ALA A 93 -13.85 -0.29 -24.24
CA ALA A 93 -12.56 0.00 -24.89
C ALA A 93 -12.14 -1.03 -25.97
N ALA A 94 -13.05 -1.89 -26.42
CA ALA A 94 -12.81 -2.74 -27.58
C ALA A 94 -14.12 -2.92 -28.34
N LEU A 95 -14.23 -2.32 -29.56
CA LEU A 95 -14.92 -2.88 -30.74
C LEU A 95 -15.28 -1.86 -31.85
N HIS A 96 -14.86 -0.60 -31.82
CA HIS A 96 -15.04 0.33 -32.94
C HIS A 96 -13.64 0.95 -33.17
N HIS A 97 -12.80 0.51 -34.11
CA HIS A 97 -12.95 0.62 -35.55
C HIS A 97 -12.21 -0.53 -36.25
N ALA A 98 -12.95 -1.40 -36.93
CA ALA A 98 -12.43 -2.24 -38.01
C ALA A 98 -13.15 -1.80 -39.30
N GLY A 99 -12.37 -1.46 -40.33
CA GLY A 99 -12.86 -1.31 -41.70
C GLY A 99 -12.75 0.10 -42.30
N GLU A 100 -11.58 0.45 -42.82
CA GLU A 100 -11.49 1.31 -44.01
C GLU A 100 -10.65 0.59 -45.07
N GLU A 101 -11.33 -0.30 -45.79
CA GLU A 101 -11.30 -0.44 -47.25
C GLU A 101 -9.96 -0.12 -47.97
N GLY A 102 -9.22 -1.18 -48.31
CA GLY A 102 -8.26 -1.15 -49.41
C GLY A 102 -8.97 -1.00 -50.76
N GLY A 103 -9.19 0.24 -51.19
CA GLY A 103 -9.69 0.59 -52.53
C GLY A 103 -8.54 0.82 -53.52
N ARG A 104 -8.30 -0.17 -54.37
CA ARG A 104 -7.42 -0.11 -55.53
C ARG A 104 -8.00 0.84 -56.57
N HIS A 105 -7.34 1.96 -56.85
CA HIS A 105 -7.64 2.81 -58.00
C HIS A 105 -6.47 2.76 -58.99
N GLU A 106 -6.80 2.21 -60.16
CA GLU A 106 -6.33 2.54 -61.52
C GLU A 106 -4.86 2.26 -61.89
#